data_AF-A0A925ZK64-F1
#
_entry.id   AF-A0A925ZK64-F1
#
_cell.length_a   1.000
_cell.length_b   1.000
_cell.length_c   1.000
_cell.angle_alpha   90.00
_cell.angle_beta   90.00
_cell.angle_gamma   90.00
#
_symmetry.space_group_name_H-M   'P 1'
#
loop_
_entity.id
_entity.type
_entity.pdbx_description
1 polymer ?
#
loop_
_entity_poly.entity_id
_entity_poly.type
_entity_poly.pdbx_seq_one_letter_code
_entity_poly.pdbx_strand_id
1 'polypeptide(L)'
;SSYPDATGVCIDPPLGSGGCPATDNNPPGFTHINDAVDSNNALQKLIDHHADWAPVMRMTASKHIIIVTDDNSDLSSAEFQAAWAALDPSYVPYKVHAIAATQDPVTSCIDGNASGCCAISAAPGTVYQQLCTATMGVFGNLCDQEFQPIFDAVAQEVISGSAIACEFAIPEAPPGETFDPMEVNVQFDDGIGTFEIGYVEGPAECGGVDDGWYYDDPANPTTILLCPQTCETIQGFEMAKIFIGFGCATIPAG
;
A
#
# COMPACT_ATOMS: atom_id res chain seq x y z
N SER A 1 15.98 -5.27 12.01
CA SER A 1 16.28 -6.48 11.21
C SER A 1 15.44 -7.62 11.72
N SER A 2 15.17 -8.65 10.91
CA SER A 2 14.62 -9.92 11.40
C SER A 2 15.57 -11.07 11.08
N TYR A 3 15.61 -12.08 11.94
CA TYR A 3 16.44 -13.27 11.76
C TYR A 3 15.86 -14.47 12.52
N PRO A 4 16.05 -15.71 12.02
CA PRO A 4 15.58 -16.89 12.72
C PRO A 4 16.43 -17.19 13.98
N ASP A 5 15.79 -17.72 15.02
CA ASP A 5 16.41 -18.38 16.17
C ASP A 5 15.94 -19.85 16.31
N ALA A 6 16.35 -20.54 17.37
CA ALA A 6 16.00 -21.95 17.57
C ALA A 6 14.49 -22.21 17.84
N THR A 7 13.70 -21.16 18.02
CA THR A 7 12.30 -21.19 18.51
C THR A 7 11.35 -20.24 17.76
N GLY A 8 11.81 -19.43 16.81
CA GLY A 8 10.98 -18.47 16.06
C GLY A 8 11.80 -17.38 15.34
N VAL A 9 11.14 -16.28 14.97
CA VAL A 9 11.76 -15.12 14.32
C VAL A 9 12.02 -14.01 15.36
N CYS A 10 13.25 -13.51 15.40
CA CYS A 10 13.61 -12.30 16.16
C CYS A 10 13.38 -11.05 15.32
N ILE A 11 13.00 -9.94 15.96
CA ILE A 11 12.70 -8.66 15.33
C ILE A 11 13.36 -7.53 16.12
N ASP A 12 14.45 -6.98 15.62
CA ASP A 12 15.17 -5.94 16.35
C ASP A 12 14.33 -4.64 16.45
N PRO A 13 14.56 -3.82 17.51
CA PRO A 13 14.05 -2.46 17.58
C PRO A 13 14.41 -1.64 16.32
N PRO A 14 13.53 -0.71 15.88
CA PRO A 14 12.31 -0.27 16.56
C PRO A 14 11.06 -1.11 16.23
N LEU A 15 11.16 -2.17 15.41
CA LEU A 15 9.99 -2.97 15.03
C LEU A 15 9.59 -3.96 16.14
N GLY A 16 10.55 -4.52 16.85
CA GLY A 16 10.32 -5.29 18.06
C GLY A 16 10.66 -4.51 19.33
N SER A 17 10.28 -5.08 20.47
CA SER A 17 10.57 -4.55 21.81
C SER A 17 11.70 -5.29 22.53
N GLY A 18 12.25 -6.34 21.91
CA GLY A 18 13.15 -7.30 22.55
C GLY A 18 12.42 -8.46 23.23
N GLY A 19 13.19 -9.49 23.61
CA GLY A 19 12.65 -10.73 24.19
C GLY A 19 12.28 -11.78 23.14
N CYS A 20 13.18 -11.95 22.16
CA CYS A 20 13.03 -12.89 21.07
C CYS A 20 12.80 -14.35 21.55
N PRO A 21 11.95 -15.13 20.85
CA PRO A 21 11.04 -14.69 19.78
C PRO A 21 9.64 -14.33 20.32
N ALA A 22 9.34 -14.73 21.55
CA ALA A 22 7.96 -14.78 22.05
C ALA A 22 7.40 -13.43 22.52
N THR A 23 8.24 -12.47 22.94
CA THR A 23 7.77 -11.17 23.43
C THR A 23 8.23 -10.01 22.56
N ASP A 24 8.74 -10.31 21.36
CA ASP A 24 9.35 -9.33 20.48
C ASP A 24 8.28 -8.63 19.61
N ASN A 25 7.51 -7.73 20.24
CA ASN A 25 6.28 -7.17 19.71
C ASN A 25 6.18 -5.66 20.05
N ASN A 26 5.67 -4.80 19.15
CA ASN A 26 5.65 -3.34 19.38
C ASN A 26 4.35 -2.63 18.92
N PRO A 27 3.18 -2.99 19.48
CA PRO A 27 1.92 -2.35 19.12
C PRO A 27 1.89 -0.88 19.61
N PRO A 28 1.12 0.01 18.94
CA PRO A 28 0.22 -0.28 17.82
C PRO A 28 0.91 -0.24 16.44
N GLY A 29 2.19 0.14 16.37
CA GLY A 29 2.91 0.32 15.11
C GLY A 29 3.26 -1.00 14.43
N PHE A 30 3.58 -2.03 15.21
CA PHE A 30 3.97 -3.34 14.71
C PHE A 30 3.45 -4.45 15.61
N THR A 31 2.76 -5.45 15.03
CA THR A 31 2.30 -6.64 15.78
C THR A 31 3.02 -7.87 15.27
N HIS A 32 3.74 -8.56 16.16
CA HIS A 32 4.38 -9.84 15.90
C HIS A 32 3.53 -10.97 16.46
N ILE A 33 3.10 -11.87 15.58
CA ILE A 33 2.40 -13.11 15.93
C ILE A 33 3.40 -14.25 15.70
N ASN A 34 3.91 -14.81 16.80
CA ASN A 34 4.87 -15.91 16.74
C ASN A 34 4.16 -17.26 16.61
N ASP A 35 3.67 -17.54 15.40
CA ASP A 35 3.11 -18.84 15.01
C ASP A 35 3.83 -19.38 13.76
N ALA A 36 4.19 -20.65 13.79
CA ALA A 36 4.91 -21.29 12.70
C ALA A 36 3.98 -21.52 11.51
N VAL A 37 4.35 -21.06 10.32
CA VAL A 37 3.63 -21.36 9.08
C VAL A 37 4.13 -22.70 8.53
N ASP A 38 3.23 -23.67 8.39
CA ASP A 38 3.54 -24.96 7.75
C ASP A 38 3.40 -24.82 6.22
N SER A 39 3.77 -25.87 5.48
CA SER A 39 3.85 -25.87 4.00
C SER A 39 2.72 -25.10 3.30
N ASN A 40 1.46 -25.40 3.60
CA ASN A 40 0.34 -24.93 2.78
C ASN A 40 -0.67 -24.02 3.49
N ASN A 41 -0.42 -23.68 4.76
CA ASN A 41 -1.44 -23.10 5.63
C ASN A 41 -1.28 -21.58 5.88
N ALA A 42 -0.42 -20.88 5.15
CA ALA A 42 -0.18 -19.44 5.33
C ALA A 42 -1.48 -18.61 5.27
N LEU A 43 -2.32 -18.84 4.26
CA LEU A 43 -3.60 -18.14 4.11
C LEU A 43 -4.58 -18.49 5.23
N GLN A 44 -4.65 -19.77 5.64
CA GLN A 44 -5.52 -20.19 6.73
C GLN A 44 -5.08 -19.57 8.06
N LYS A 45 -3.79 -19.55 8.35
CA LYS A 45 -3.24 -18.90 9.55
C LYS A 45 -3.53 -17.41 9.59
N LEU A 46 -3.46 -16.72 8.45
CA LEU A 46 -3.84 -15.31 8.38
C LEU A 46 -5.31 -15.10 8.80
N ILE A 47 -6.22 -15.97 8.36
CA ILE A 47 -7.64 -15.91 8.76
C ILE A 47 -7.81 -16.28 10.24
N ASP A 48 -7.16 -17.35 10.71
CA ASP A 48 -7.28 -17.84 12.09
C ASP A 48 -6.77 -16.83 13.12
N HIS A 49 -5.75 -16.05 12.75
CA HIS A 49 -5.18 -14.99 13.58
C HIS A 49 -5.92 -13.66 13.53
N HIS A 50 -7.10 -13.58 12.91
CA HIS A 50 -7.87 -12.33 12.81
C HIS A 50 -8.01 -11.60 14.15
N ALA A 51 -8.30 -12.33 15.24
CA ALA A 51 -8.45 -11.73 16.56
C ALA A 51 -7.15 -11.07 17.09
N ASP A 52 -5.99 -11.52 16.63
CA ASP A 52 -4.68 -11.04 17.08
C ASP A 52 -4.24 -9.78 16.32
N TRP A 53 -4.49 -9.71 15.01
CA TRP A 53 -4.08 -8.57 14.17
C TRP A 53 -5.18 -7.50 13.98
N ALA A 54 -6.46 -7.84 14.10
CA ALA A 54 -7.54 -6.87 13.90
C ALA A 54 -7.46 -5.61 14.81
N PRO A 55 -7.05 -5.70 16.09
CA PRO A 55 -6.99 -4.53 16.97
C PRO A 55 -6.00 -3.44 16.53
N VAL A 56 -4.98 -3.78 15.73
CA VAL A 56 -4.00 -2.81 15.22
C VAL A 56 -4.32 -2.34 13.79
N MET A 57 -5.35 -2.91 13.16
CA MET A 57 -5.79 -2.49 11.84
C MET A 57 -6.56 -1.18 11.90
N ARG A 58 -6.19 -0.24 11.02
CA ARG A 58 -6.92 1.02 10.83
C ARG A 58 -7.96 0.83 9.73
N MET A 59 -9.22 1.17 10.03
CA MET A 59 -10.35 1.00 9.11
C MET A 59 -10.13 1.70 7.75
N THR A 60 -9.55 2.90 7.75
CA THR A 60 -9.29 3.69 6.54
C THR A 60 -7.94 3.44 5.88
N ALA A 61 -7.09 2.59 6.47
CA ALA A 61 -5.78 2.30 5.86
C ALA A 61 -5.93 1.38 4.66
N SER A 62 -5.08 1.56 3.66
CA SER A 62 -4.88 0.60 2.57
C SER A 62 -4.30 -0.70 3.15
N LYS A 63 -4.88 -1.84 2.77
CA LYS A 63 -4.48 -3.14 3.30
C LYS A 63 -3.60 -3.86 2.28
N HIS A 64 -2.41 -4.26 2.71
CA HIS A 64 -1.47 -5.01 1.91
C HIS A 64 -1.07 -6.27 2.66
N ILE A 65 -1.14 -7.41 1.97
CA ILE A 65 -0.73 -8.72 2.48
C ILE A 65 0.48 -9.13 1.66
N ILE A 66 1.60 -9.46 2.31
CA ILE A 66 2.81 -9.94 1.63
C ILE A 66 3.07 -11.37 2.12
N ILE A 67 3.16 -12.30 1.17
CA ILE A 67 3.41 -13.73 1.47
C ILE A 67 4.73 -14.13 0.84
N VAL A 68 5.59 -14.81 1.60
CA VAL A 68 6.86 -15.37 1.12
C VAL A 68 6.85 -16.86 1.43
N THR A 69 6.94 -17.71 0.41
CA THR A 69 6.73 -19.16 0.56
C THR A 69 7.40 -19.94 -0.56
N ASP A 70 7.92 -21.12 -0.21
CA ASP A 70 8.45 -22.13 -1.13
C ASP A 70 7.39 -23.12 -1.66
N ASP A 71 6.15 -23.02 -1.18
CA ASP A 71 5.05 -23.94 -1.48
C ASP A 71 3.81 -23.20 -2.05
N ASN A 72 2.71 -23.92 -2.20
CA ASN A 72 1.40 -23.40 -2.59
C ASN A 72 0.42 -23.39 -1.40
N SER A 73 -0.79 -22.84 -1.57
CA SER A 73 -1.82 -22.87 -0.52
C SER A 73 -2.81 -24.02 -0.67
N ASP A 74 -3.28 -24.55 0.46
CA ASP A 74 -4.42 -25.47 0.53
C ASP A 74 -5.76 -24.76 0.27
N LEU A 75 -5.85 -23.47 0.59
CA LEU A 75 -7.00 -22.65 0.21
C LEU A 75 -6.86 -22.21 -1.24
N SER A 76 -7.96 -22.27 -2.00
CA SER A 76 -8.00 -21.61 -3.30
C SER A 76 -8.08 -20.09 -3.17
N SER A 77 -7.72 -19.38 -4.24
CA SER A 77 -7.85 -17.92 -4.32
C SER A 77 -9.28 -17.46 -4.02
N ALA A 78 -10.30 -18.20 -4.48
CA ALA A 78 -11.71 -17.87 -4.25
C ALA A 78 -12.14 -18.12 -2.80
N GLU A 79 -11.70 -19.23 -2.20
CA GLU A 79 -12.01 -19.53 -0.79
C GLU A 79 -11.37 -18.50 0.15
N PHE A 80 -10.12 -18.10 -0.12
CA PHE A 80 -9.46 -17.05 0.66
C PHE A 80 -10.17 -15.70 0.53
N GLN A 81 -10.50 -15.26 -0.69
CA GLN A 81 -11.24 -14.01 -0.90
C GLN A 81 -12.60 -14.01 -0.19
N ALA A 82 -13.33 -15.12 -0.23
CA ALA A 82 -14.59 -15.27 0.48
C ALA A 82 -14.41 -15.23 2.01
N ALA A 83 -13.39 -15.92 2.53
CA ALA A 83 -13.06 -15.90 3.96
C ALA A 83 -12.64 -14.51 4.44
N TRP A 84 -11.80 -13.81 3.66
CA TRP A 84 -11.35 -12.46 3.96
C TRP A 84 -12.50 -11.45 4.02
N ALA A 85 -13.40 -11.47 3.02
CA ALA A 85 -14.59 -10.62 3.01
C ALA A 85 -15.56 -10.94 4.17
N ALA A 86 -15.56 -12.19 4.65
CA ALA A 86 -16.37 -12.62 5.79
C ALA A 86 -15.80 -12.17 7.15
N LEU A 87 -14.51 -11.85 7.25
CA LEU A 87 -13.92 -11.26 8.46
C LEU A 87 -14.50 -9.87 8.71
N ASP A 88 -14.42 -9.01 7.69
CA ASP A 88 -15.05 -7.69 7.66
C ASP A 88 -15.14 -7.21 6.20
N PRO A 89 -16.33 -6.84 5.69
CA PRO A 89 -16.47 -6.31 4.34
C PRO A 89 -15.63 -5.05 4.06
N SER A 90 -15.27 -4.27 5.09
CA SER A 90 -14.40 -3.09 4.95
C SER A 90 -12.93 -3.45 4.64
N TYR A 91 -12.57 -4.74 4.68
CA TYR A 91 -11.24 -5.22 4.31
C TYR A 91 -11.11 -5.56 2.83
N VAL A 92 -12.22 -5.62 2.07
CA VAL A 92 -12.25 -5.99 0.65
C VAL A 92 -11.44 -5.08 -0.29
N PRO A 93 -11.19 -3.79 0.00
CA PRO A 93 -10.08 -3.09 -0.65
C PRO A 93 -8.75 -3.54 -0.01
N TYR A 94 -8.08 -4.50 -0.66
CA TYR A 94 -6.76 -4.99 -0.27
C TYR A 94 -5.95 -5.47 -1.47
N LYS A 95 -4.63 -5.53 -1.30
CA LYS A 95 -3.69 -6.12 -2.27
C LYS A 95 -2.95 -7.29 -1.64
N VAL A 96 -2.89 -8.41 -2.35
CA VAL A 96 -2.01 -9.54 -2.04
C VAL A 96 -0.78 -9.45 -2.93
N HIS A 97 0.39 -9.43 -2.30
CA HIS A 97 1.69 -9.53 -2.93
C HIS A 97 2.31 -10.86 -2.50
N ALA A 98 3.10 -11.48 -3.37
CA ALA A 98 3.70 -12.76 -3.07
C ALA A 98 5.08 -12.94 -3.68
N ILE A 99 5.95 -13.61 -2.95
CA ILE A 99 7.23 -14.15 -3.41
C ILE A 99 7.11 -15.67 -3.33
N ALA A 100 6.94 -16.32 -4.49
CA ALA A 100 6.84 -17.77 -4.59
C ALA A 100 7.41 -18.25 -5.93
N ALA A 101 7.57 -19.56 -6.10
CA ALA A 101 8.02 -20.10 -7.37
C ALA A 101 6.95 -19.94 -8.45
N THR A 102 7.36 -19.53 -9.65
CA THR A 102 6.46 -19.36 -10.80
C THR A 102 6.03 -20.70 -11.40
N GLN A 103 6.89 -21.71 -11.32
CA GLN A 103 6.74 -23.00 -12.00
C GLN A 103 7.23 -24.15 -11.14
N ASP A 104 6.88 -25.37 -11.56
CA ASP A 104 7.29 -26.60 -10.88
C ASP A 104 8.82 -26.70 -10.75
N PRO A 105 9.36 -27.13 -9.58
CA PRO A 105 10.80 -27.22 -9.36
C PRO A 105 11.52 -28.10 -10.38
N VAL A 106 10.93 -29.23 -10.79
CA VAL A 106 11.54 -30.13 -11.78
C VAL A 106 11.53 -29.47 -13.16
N THR A 107 10.43 -28.84 -13.54
CA THR A 107 10.34 -28.10 -14.80
C THR A 107 11.34 -26.94 -14.84
N SER A 108 11.49 -26.18 -13.74
CA SER A 108 12.47 -25.10 -13.61
C SER A 108 13.92 -25.56 -13.88
N CYS A 109 14.25 -26.78 -13.47
CA CYS A 109 15.56 -27.38 -13.70
C CYS A 109 15.82 -27.78 -15.14
N ILE A 110 14.77 -28.16 -15.87
CA ILE A 110 14.89 -28.65 -17.26
C ILE A 110 14.95 -27.45 -18.22
N ASP A 111 14.22 -26.38 -17.93
CA ASP A 111 14.07 -25.25 -18.84
C ASP A 111 15.25 -24.27 -18.85
N GLY A 112 16.16 -24.34 -17.87
CA GLY A 112 17.40 -23.54 -17.86
C GLY A 112 17.16 -22.02 -17.81
N ASN A 113 16.11 -21.56 -17.11
CA ASN A 113 15.79 -20.14 -16.91
C ASN A 113 17.01 -19.35 -16.36
N ALA A 114 16.99 -18.02 -16.47
CA ALA A 114 18.02 -17.10 -15.98
C ALA A 114 18.41 -17.34 -14.51
N SER A 115 17.49 -17.86 -13.69
CA SER A 115 17.65 -18.22 -12.28
C SER A 115 18.10 -19.67 -12.03
N GLY A 116 18.13 -20.51 -13.07
CA GLY A 116 18.44 -21.94 -12.99
C GLY A 116 17.35 -22.79 -12.31
N CYS A 117 17.76 -23.95 -11.77
CA CYS A 117 16.93 -24.81 -10.94
C CYS A 117 16.42 -24.07 -9.69
N CYS A 118 15.11 -24.08 -9.46
CA CYS A 118 14.54 -23.60 -8.19
C CYS A 118 14.54 -24.69 -7.11
N ALA A 119 15.73 -25.10 -6.66
CA ALA A 119 15.90 -26.18 -5.68
C ALA A 119 15.37 -25.83 -4.27
N ILE A 120 15.04 -24.56 -4.04
CA ILE A 120 14.48 -24.03 -2.79
C ILE A 120 12.96 -24.02 -2.77
N SER A 121 12.29 -24.40 -3.87
CA SER A 121 10.84 -24.49 -3.94
C SER A 121 10.38 -25.94 -3.79
N ALA A 122 9.34 -26.13 -2.98
CA ALA A 122 8.60 -27.38 -2.86
C ALA A 122 7.52 -27.50 -3.94
N ALA A 123 6.83 -26.40 -4.27
CA ALA A 123 5.77 -26.35 -5.27
C ALA A 123 5.65 -24.95 -5.90
N PRO A 124 5.05 -24.84 -7.11
CA PRO A 124 4.72 -23.53 -7.68
C PRO A 124 3.61 -22.84 -6.87
N GLY A 125 3.80 -21.56 -6.56
CA GLY A 125 2.84 -20.73 -5.82
C GLY A 125 1.63 -20.28 -6.63
N THR A 126 0.93 -21.23 -7.27
CA THR A 126 -0.14 -20.95 -8.24
C THR A 126 -1.32 -20.18 -7.64
N VAL A 127 -1.72 -20.48 -6.40
CA VAL A 127 -2.78 -19.73 -5.69
C VAL A 127 -2.34 -18.29 -5.46
N TYR A 128 -1.08 -18.08 -5.09
CA TYR A 128 -0.54 -16.74 -4.85
C TYR A 128 -0.44 -15.92 -6.13
N GLN A 129 -0.07 -16.53 -7.27
CA GLN A 129 -0.14 -15.87 -8.59
C GLN A 129 -1.57 -15.42 -8.93
N GLN A 130 -2.57 -16.27 -8.66
CA GLN A 130 -3.98 -15.94 -8.85
C GLN A 130 -4.43 -14.80 -7.94
N LEU A 131 -4.02 -14.81 -6.67
CA LEU A 131 -4.35 -13.74 -5.72
C LEU A 131 -3.72 -12.41 -6.12
N CYS A 132 -2.41 -12.39 -6.45
CA CYS A 132 -1.76 -11.17 -6.94
C CYS A 132 -2.48 -10.61 -8.16
N THR A 133 -2.89 -11.47 -9.10
CA THR A 133 -3.65 -11.03 -10.28
C THR A 133 -5.03 -10.49 -9.91
N ALA A 134 -5.77 -11.20 -9.05
CA ALA A 134 -7.12 -10.83 -8.64
C ALA A 134 -7.18 -9.51 -7.85
N THR A 135 -6.13 -9.22 -7.06
CA THR A 135 -6.07 -8.03 -6.21
C THR A 135 -5.13 -6.94 -6.75
N MET A 136 -4.66 -7.08 -8.00
CA MET A 136 -3.69 -6.16 -8.62
C MET A 136 -2.43 -5.93 -7.76
N GLY A 137 -1.95 -6.98 -7.10
CA GLY A 137 -0.71 -6.95 -6.33
C GLY A 137 0.50 -7.39 -7.15
N VAL A 138 1.64 -7.50 -6.48
CA VAL A 138 2.95 -7.73 -7.10
C VAL A 138 3.38 -9.17 -6.82
N PHE A 139 3.78 -9.88 -7.88
CA PHE A 139 4.35 -11.22 -7.76
C PHE A 139 5.84 -11.19 -8.07
N GLY A 140 6.65 -11.75 -7.16
CA GLY A 140 8.09 -11.91 -7.29
C GLY A 140 8.44 -13.39 -7.38
N ASN A 141 9.40 -13.73 -8.23
CA ASN A 141 9.85 -15.10 -8.35
C ASN A 141 10.83 -15.43 -7.22
N LEU A 142 10.44 -16.36 -6.34
CA LEU A 142 11.30 -16.82 -5.24
C LEU A 142 12.67 -17.28 -5.76
N CYS A 143 12.71 -17.93 -6.92
CA CYS A 143 13.90 -18.57 -7.45
C CYS A 143 15.01 -17.58 -7.85
N ASP A 144 14.67 -16.31 -8.06
CA ASP A 144 15.64 -15.27 -8.42
C ASP A 144 16.46 -14.83 -7.19
N GLN A 145 15.95 -15.07 -5.98
CA GLN A 145 16.55 -14.63 -4.71
C GLN A 145 16.86 -13.12 -4.67
N GLU A 146 16.18 -12.35 -5.53
CA GLU A 146 16.28 -10.90 -5.64
C GLU A 146 14.95 -10.27 -5.23
N PHE A 147 14.82 -9.97 -3.93
CA PHE A 147 13.56 -9.48 -3.37
C PHE A 147 13.43 -7.95 -3.37
N GLN A 148 14.51 -7.23 -3.66
CA GLN A 148 14.48 -5.76 -3.66
C GLN A 148 13.43 -5.19 -4.65
N PRO A 149 13.35 -5.66 -5.92
CA PRO A 149 12.40 -5.09 -6.88
C PRO A 149 10.94 -5.24 -6.46
N ILE A 150 10.57 -6.37 -5.83
CA ILE A 150 9.21 -6.56 -5.32
C ILE A 150 8.95 -5.66 -4.12
N PHE A 151 9.89 -5.52 -3.18
CA PHE A 151 9.69 -4.61 -2.04
C PHE A 151 9.62 -3.15 -2.48
N ASP A 152 10.39 -2.73 -3.49
CA ASP A 152 10.30 -1.40 -4.08
C ASP A 152 8.93 -1.17 -4.74
N ALA A 153 8.45 -2.14 -5.51
CA ALA A 153 7.12 -2.09 -6.12
C ALA A 153 6.00 -2.05 -5.07
N VAL A 154 6.08 -2.89 -4.02
CA VAL A 154 5.11 -2.87 -2.92
C VAL A 154 5.15 -1.52 -2.19
N ALA A 155 6.33 -0.97 -1.92
CA ALA A 155 6.46 0.35 -1.29
C ALA A 155 5.82 1.43 -2.17
N GLN A 156 6.03 1.39 -3.49
CA GLN A 156 5.38 2.31 -4.42
C GLN A 156 3.85 2.16 -4.42
N GLU A 157 3.33 0.94 -4.35
CA GLU A 157 1.88 0.67 -4.24
C GLU A 157 1.30 1.18 -2.92
N VAL A 158 2.01 1.02 -1.80
CA VAL A 158 1.57 1.55 -0.49
C VAL A 158 1.55 3.08 -0.50
N ILE A 159 2.55 3.72 -1.11
CA ILE A 159 2.60 5.19 -1.23
C ILE A 159 1.48 5.68 -2.15
N SER A 160 1.32 5.06 -3.31
CA SER A 160 0.33 5.47 -4.32
C SER A 160 -1.11 5.16 -3.91
N GLY A 161 -1.33 4.07 -3.16
CA GLY A 161 -2.64 3.65 -2.69
C GLY A 161 -3.04 4.22 -1.33
N SER A 162 -2.19 5.02 -0.68
CA SER A 162 -2.59 5.78 0.51
C SER A 162 -3.61 6.84 0.10
N ALA A 163 -4.77 6.89 0.77
CA ALA A 163 -5.81 7.85 0.45
C ALA A 163 -5.20 9.24 0.32
N ILE A 164 -5.45 9.91 -0.82
CA ILE A 164 -4.90 11.23 -1.06
C ILE A 164 -5.35 12.15 0.06
N ALA A 165 -4.38 12.84 0.67
CA ALA A 165 -4.66 13.83 1.68
C ALA A 165 -5.53 14.93 1.08
N CYS A 166 -6.49 15.45 1.84
CA CYS A 166 -7.29 16.60 1.40
C CYS A 166 -6.70 17.93 1.88
N GLU A 167 -5.57 17.87 2.56
CA GLU A 167 -4.84 19.00 3.10
C GLU A 167 -3.35 18.82 2.80
N PHE A 168 -2.70 19.88 2.30
CA PHE A 168 -1.31 19.85 1.90
C PHE A 168 -0.57 21.06 2.46
N ALA A 169 0.47 20.84 3.25
CA ALA A 169 1.30 21.92 3.76
C ALA A 169 2.11 22.58 2.64
N ILE A 170 2.14 23.91 2.62
CA ILE A 170 2.94 24.69 1.68
C ILE A 170 4.40 24.66 2.16
N PRO A 171 5.37 24.23 1.32
CA PRO A 171 6.77 24.21 1.71
C PRO A 171 7.32 25.63 1.89
N GLU A 172 8.35 25.79 2.73
CA GLU A 172 9.06 27.07 2.84
C GLU A 172 9.66 27.46 1.48
N ALA A 173 9.49 28.73 1.09
CA ALA A 173 10.04 29.25 -0.15
C ALA A 173 11.58 29.18 -0.15
N PRO A 174 12.23 28.86 -1.29
CA PRO A 174 13.68 28.86 -1.41
C PRO A 174 14.30 30.21 -0.99
N PRO A 175 15.56 30.23 -0.50
CA PRO A 175 16.21 31.47 -0.08
C PRO A 175 16.26 32.51 -1.21
N GLY A 176 15.60 33.65 -1.01
CA GLY A 176 15.55 34.75 -1.97
C GLY A 176 14.27 34.80 -2.82
N GLU A 177 13.38 33.83 -2.68
CA GLU A 177 12.06 33.82 -3.30
C GLU A 177 10.97 34.11 -2.25
N THR A 178 9.84 34.66 -2.70
CA THR A 178 8.65 34.90 -1.87
C THR A 178 7.53 34.05 -2.44
N PHE A 179 6.85 33.30 -1.58
CA PHE A 179 5.67 32.54 -1.98
C PHE A 179 4.57 33.51 -2.47
N ASP A 180 4.06 33.26 -3.68
CA ASP A 180 2.91 33.98 -4.23
C ASP A 180 1.67 33.08 -4.22
N PRO A 181 0.65 33.39 -3.39
CA PRO A 181 -0.61 32.64 -3.35
C PRO A 181 -1.38 32.63 -4.69
N MET A 182 -1.08 33.55 -5.61
CA MET A 182 -1.71 33.63 -6.93
C MET A 182 -0.93 32.87 -8.01
N GLU A 183 0.14 32.16 -7.64
CA GLU A 183 0.94 31.34 -8.55
C GLU A 183 0.99 29.86 -8.13
N VAL A 184 -0.17 29.30 -7.76
CA VAL A 184 -0.33 27.89 -7.38
C VAL A 184 -1.39 27.20 -8.22
N ASN A 185 -1.09 25.99 -8.70
CA ASN A 185 -2.04 25.14 -9.41
C ASN A 185 -2.07 23.75 -8.82
N VAL A 186 -3.27 23.21 -8.65
CA VAL A 186 -3.50 21.85 -8.16
C VAL A 186 -4.01 21.00 -9.32
N GLN A 187 -3.36 19.88 -9.57
CA GLN A 187 -3.74 18.93 -10.60
C GLN A 187 -4.04 17.57 -10.00
N PHE A 188 -5.07 16.93 -10.52
CA PHE A 188 -5.51 15.59 -10.18
C PHE A 188 -5.26 14.65 -11.35
N ASP A 189 -4.57 13.55 -11.11
CA ASP A 189 -4.39 12.47 -12.06
C ASP A 189 -5.18 11.26 -11.56
N ASP A 190 -6.14 10.76 -12.34
CA ASP A 190 -6.98 9.61 -11.97
C ASP A 190 -6.37 8.25 -12.38
N GLY A 191 -5.16 8.26 -12.95
CA GLY A 191 -4.47 7.10 -13.53
C GLY A 191 -4.78 6.86 -15.01
N ILE A 192 -5.71 7.63 -15.61
CA ILE A 192 -6.08 7.60 -17.03
C ILE A 192 -5.76 8.96 -17.69
N GLY A 193 -5.97 10.05 -16.96
CA GLY A 193 -5.72 11.42 -17.42
C GLY A 193 -5.51 12.39 -16.27
N THR A 194 -4.95 13.55 -16.62
CA THR A 194 -4.69 14.64 -15.69
C THR A 194 -5.71 15.76 -15.91
N PHE A 195 -6.27 16.24 -14.81
CA PHE A 195 -7.29 17.29 -14.72
C PHE A 195 -6.80 18.39 -13.79
N GLU A 196 -7.20 19.63 -14.04
CA GLU A 196 -6.90 20.76 -13.17
C GLU A 196 -8.04 20.95 -12.18
N ILE A 197 -7.70 21.14 -10.90
CA ILE A 197 -8.65 21.53 -9.86
C ILE A 197 -8.58 23.04 -9.71
N GLY A 198 -9.71 23.71 -9.87
CA GLY A 198 -9.76 25.17 -9.81
C GLY A 198 -9.63 25.76 -8.40
N TYR A 199 -9.08 26.96 -8.30
CA TYR A 199 -9.05 27.72 -7.04
C TYR A 199 -10.39 28.39 -6.72
N VAL A 200 -10.80 28.34 -5.46
CA VAL A 200 -11.91 29.12 -4.90
C VAL A 200 -11.43 29.96 -3.71
N GLU A 201 -12.10 31.09 -3.43
CA GLU A 201 -11.66 32.05 -2.41
C GLU A 201 -11.71 31.49 -0.97
N GLY A 202 -12.51 30.46 -0.74
CA GLY A 202 -12.68 29.86 0.58
C GLY A 202 -13.68 28.71 0.58
N PRO A 203 -13.95 28.15 1.78
CA PRO A 203 -14.84 26.99 1.92
C PRO A 203 -16.31 27.32 1.60
N ALA A 204 -16.71 28.59 1.62
CA ALA A 204 -18.09 29.00 1.32
C ALA A 204 -18.40 28.87 -0.18
N GLU A 205 -17.39 29.03 -1.02
CA GLU A 205 -17.46 29.01 -2.47
C GLU A 205 -17.42 27.58 -3.03
N CYS A 206 -16.99 26.60 -2.24
CA CYS A 206 -16.98 25.19 -2.62
C CYS A 206 -18.36 24.68 -3.08
N GLY A 207 -19.46 25.20 -2.54
CA GLY A 207 -20.81 24.78 -2.96
C GLY A 207 -21.22 25.28 -4.36
N GLY A 208 -20.43 26.15 -4.99
CA GLY A 208 -20.69 26.72 -6.30
C GLY A 208 -19.96 26.04 -7.46
N VAL A 209 -19.11 25.04 -7.19
CA VAL A 209 -18.22 24.41 -8.17
C VAL A 209 -18.26 22.89 -8.06
N ASP A 210 -18.03 22.19 -9.17
CA ASP A 210 -17.96 20.72 -9.20
C ASP A 210 -16.71 20.23 -8.48
N ASP A 211 -15.58 20.89 -8.72
CA ASP A 211 -14.31 20.68 -8.03
C ASP A 211 -13.62 21.99 -7.66
N GLY A 212 -12.89 22.00 -6.54
CA GLY A 212 -12.21 23.19 -6.07
C GLY A 212 -11.20 22.94 -4.97
N TRP A 213 -10.29 23.90 -4.79
CA TRP A 213 -9.38 23.98 -3.65
C TRP A 213 -9.25 25.43 -3.16
N TYR A 214 -8.88 25.61 -1.89
CA TYR A 214 -8.74 26.91 -1.25
C TYR A 214 -7.60 26.91 -0.23
N TYR A 215 -7.22 28.07 0.28
CA TYR A 215 -6.22 28.21 1.34
C TYR A 215 -6.84 28.25 2.74
N ASP A 216 -6.07 27.85 3.75
CA ASP A 216 -6.44 28.01 5.17
C ASP A 216 -6.62 29.49 5.55
N ASP A 217 -5.68 30.35 5.14
CA ASP A 217 -5.77 31.80 5.25
C ASP A 217 -5.34 32.44 3.93
N PRO A 218 -6.26 33.07 3.17
CA PRO A 218 -5.93 33.72 1.90
C PRO A 218 -4.87 34.83 2.00
N ALA A 219 -4.67 35.42 3.19
CA ALA A 219 -3.68 36.47 3.40
C ALA A 219 -2.29 35.92 3.75
N ASN A 220 -2.22 34.78 4.45
CA ASN A 220 -0.95 34.15 4.86
C ASN A 220 -1.10 32.62 4.81
N PRO A 221 -1.18 32.02 3.62
CA PRO A 221 -1.50 30.62 3.50
C PRO A 221 -0.37 29.74 3.99
N THR A 222 -0.72 28.73 4.78
CA THR A 222 0.21 27.69 5.22
C THR A 222 -0.19 26.32 4.66
N THR A 223 -1.45 26.18 4.27
CA THR A 223 -2.04 24.91 3.86
C THR A 223 -2.98 25.10 2.68
N ILE A 224 -2.92 24.17 1.72
CA ILE A 224 -3.88 24.01 0.63
C ILE A 224 -4.91 22.97 1.04
N LEU A 225 -6.19 23.32 0.94
CA LEU A 225 -7.34 22.51 1.34
C LEU A 225 -8.19 22.22 0.11
N LEU A 226 -8.55 20.96 -0.11
CA LEU A 226 -9.53 20.61 -1.14
C LEU A 226 -10.95 20.87 -0.64
N CYS A 227 -11.83 21.31 -1.54
CA CYS A 227 -13.25 21.38 -1.24
C CYS A 227 -13.78 19.99 -0.83
N PRO A 228 -14.75 19.90 0.11
CA PRO A 228 -15.21 18.62 0.64
C PRO A 228 -15.65 17.62 -0.43
N GLN A 229 -16.38 18.08 -1.45
CA GLN A 229 -16.83 17.24 -2.57
C GLN A 229 -15.68 16.76 -3.45
N THR A 230 -14.66 17.60 -3.64
CA THR A 230 -13.46 17.26 -4.41
C THR A 230 -12.66 16.21 -3.67
N CYS A 231 -12.43 16.43 -2.37
CA CYS A 231 -11.80 15.48 -1.46
C CYS A 231 -12.47 14.10 -1.52
N GLU A 232 -13.80 14.05 -1.38
CA GLU A 232 -14.56 12.80 -1.44
C GLU A 232 -14.44 12.12 -2.81
N THR A 233 -14.51 12.91 -3.88
CA THR A 233 -14.36 12.41 -5.26
C THR A 233 -12.99 11.77 -5.47
N ILE A 234 -11.91 12.49 -5.15
CA ILE A 234 -10.54 11.99 -5.40
C ILE A 234 -10.18 10.79 -4.52
N GLN A 235 -10.73 10.71 -3.30
CA GLN A 235 -10.55 9.57 -2.41
C GLN A 235 -11.26 8.30 -2.91
N GLY A 236 -12.19 8.44 -3.86
CA GLY A 236 -12.80 7.32 -4.57
C GLY A 236 -11.92 6.68 -5.63
N PHE A 237 -10.79 7.29 -6.01
CA PHE A 237 -9.88 6.78 -7.04
C PHE A 237 -8.64 6.13 -6.43
N GLU A 238 -8.55 4.81 -6.55
CA GLU A 238 -7.49 3.99 -5.92
C GLU A 238 -6.07 4.23 -6.44
N MET A 239 -5.91 4.87 -7.60
CA MET A 239 -4.62 5.15 -8.24
C MET A 239 -4.34 6.65 -8.40
N ALA A 240 -5.16 7.49 -7.79
CA ALA A 240 -5.07 8.90 -8.08
C ALA A 240 -3.85 9.59 -7.44
N LYS A 241 -3.40 10.69 -8.04
CA LYS A 241 -2.31 11.53 -7.56
C LYS A 241 -2.70 12.99 -7.59
N ILE A 242 -2.19 13.75 -6.62
CA ILE A 242 -2.27 15.21 -6.63
C ILE A 242 -0.89 15.79 -6.90
N PHE A 243 -0.82 16.72 -7.84
CA PHE A 243 0.36 17.52 -8.12
C PHE A 243 0.08 18.97 -7.75
N ILE A 244 0.98 19.58 -6.98
CA ILE A 244 0.91 21.00 -6.62
C ILE A 244 2.09 21.69 -7.30
N GLY A 245 1.78 22.53 -8.27
CA GLY A 245 2.73 23.37 -8.96
C GLY A 245 2.80 24.76 -8.35
N PHE A 246 4.01 25.28 -8.15
CA PHE A 246 4.28 26.66 -7.71
C PHE A 246 4.97 27.45 -8.83
N GLY A 247 4.67 28.74 -8.96
CA GLY A 247 5.32 29.67 -9.90
C GLY A 247 4.62 29.81 -11.26
N CYS A 248 3.34 29.44 -11.37
CA CYS A 248 2.51 29.70 -12.55
C CYS A 248 1.15 30.25 -12.09
N ALA A 249 0.60 31.24 -12.81
CA ALA A 249 -0.66 31.89 -12.45
C ALA A 249 -1.78 30.87 -12.13
N THR A 250 -2.45 31.09 -11.01
CA THR A 250 -3.52 30.23 -10.49
C THR A 250 -4.73 30.22 -11.41
N ILE A 251 -5.26 29.03 -11.66
CA ILE A 251 -6.44 28.81 -12.48
C ILE A 251 -7.69 28.82 -11.58
N PRO A 252 -8.64 29.75 -11.80
CA PRO A 252 -9.87 29.81 -11.01
C PRO A 252 -10.80 28.64 -11.34
N ALA A 253 -11.57 28.19 -10.35
CA ALA A 253 -12.66 27.24 -10.58
C ALA A 253 -13.76 27.87 -11.44
N GLY A 254 -14.30 27.06 -12.36
CA GLY A 254 -15.29 27.48 -13.37
C GLY A 254 -16.71 27.06 -13.01
#